data_AF-A0A929K8T3-F1
#
_entry.id   AF-A0A929K8T3-F1
#
_cell.length_a   1.000
_cell.length_b   1.000
_cell.length_c   1.000
_cell.angle_alpha   90.00
_cell.angle_beta   90.00
_cell.angle_gamma   90.00
#
_symmetry.space_group_name_H-M   'P 1'
#
loop_
_entity.id
_entity.type
_entity.pdbx_description
1 polymer ?
#
loop_
_entity_poly.entity_id
_entity_poly.type
_entity_poly.pdbx_seq_one_letter_code
_entity_poly.pdbx_strand_id
1 'polypeptide(L)'
;MKCPHCDKEIPGITCPECQESVPEESSYCLYCGAELKNSSAGGDDAMSAGDADSVDFEDRIPCSDGNCIGIIIDGKCNICGKRYKGKKK
;
A
#
# COMPACT_ATOMS: atom_id res chain seq x y z
N MET A 1 -14.06 -12.55 14.59
CA MET A 1 -14.81 -12.74 13.31
C MET A 1 -14.10 -13.76 12.43
N LYS A 2 -14.75 -14.43 11.47
CA LYS A 2 -14.09 -15.41 10.58
C LYS A 2 -13.76 -14.79 9.22
N CYS A 3 -12.58 -15.11 8.68
CA CYS A 3 -12.20 -14.71 7.34
C CYS A 3 -12.99 -15.51 6.28
N PRO A 4 -13.73 -14.86 5.35
CA PRO A 4 -14.51 -15.57 4.33
C PRO A 4 -13.68 -16.25 3.24
N HIS A 5 -12.35 -16.06 3.24
CA HIS A 5 -11.44 -16.61 2.23
C HIS A 5 -10.62 -17.80 2.71
N CYS A 6 -10.34 -17.88 4.02
CA CYS A 6 -9.47 -18.91 4.59
C CYS A 6 -9.97 -19.51 5.89
N ASP A 7 -11.19 -19.14 6.33
CA ASP A 7 -11.89 -19.62 7.52
C ASP A 7 -11.18 -19.45 8.87
N LYS A 8 -10.02 -18.79 8.88
CA LYS A 8 -9.28 -18.47 10.10
C LYS A 8 -10.06 -17.49 10.97
N GLU A 9 -9.93 -17.66 12.28
CA GLU A 9 -10.45 -16.72 13.26
C GLU A 9 -9.58 -15.46 13.30
N ILE A 10 -10.23 -14.32 13.14
CA ILE A 10 -9.65 -12.99 13.30
C ILE A 10 -10.11 -12.48 14.67
N PRO A 11 -9.18 -12.24 15.61
CA PRO A 11 -9.49 -11.68 16.92
C PRO A 11 -10.11 -10.29 16.76
N GLY A 12 -11.17 -10.03 17.52
CA GLY A 12 -11.99 -8.83 17.38
C GLY A 12 -12.15 -8.09 18.69
N ILE A 13 -12.19 -6.77 18.60
CA ILE A 13 -12.56 -5.82 19.65
C ILE A 13 -13.88 -5.16 19.30
N THR A 14 -14.59 -4.67 20.30
CA THR A 14 -15.83 -3.90 20.10
C THR A 14 -15.49 -2.41 20.04
N CYS A 15 -15.94 -1.73 18.98
CA CYS A 15 -15.77 -0.29 18.88
C CYS A 15 -16.55 0.42 20.02
N PRO A 16 -15.93 1.33 20.80
CA PRO A 16 -16.62 2.03 21.88
C PRO A 16 -17.68 3.01 21.38
N GLU A 17 -17.55 3.53 20.15
CA GLU A 17 -18.47 4.53 19.59
C GLU A 17 -19.72 3.90 18.96
N CYS A 18 -19.56 2.85 18.17
CA CYS A 18 -20.66 2.24 17.40
C CYS A 18 -20.99 0.80 17.78
N GLN A 19 -20.24 0.21 18.71
CA GLN A 19 -20.46 -1.14 19.25
C GLN A 19 -20.32 -2.30 18.25
N GLU A 20 -19.83 -2.03 17.04
CA GLU A 20 -19.59 -3.08 16.05
C GLU A 20 -18.25 -3.80 16.32
N SER A 21 -18.18 -5.05 15.88
CA SER A 21 -17.00 -5.89 15.95
C SER A 21 -15.97 -5.49 14.88
N VAL A 22 -14.77 -5.15 15.32
CA VAL A 22 -13.66 -4.71 14.48
C VAL A 22 -12.44 -5.57 14.78
N PRO A 23 -11.57 -5.90 13.80
CA PRO A 23 -10.34 -6.63 14.08
C PRO A 23 -9.47 -5.90 15.12
N GLU A 24 -8.89 -6.64 16.07
CA GLU A 24 -8.12 -6.07 17.18
C GLU A 24 -6.89 -5.26 16.74
N GLU A 25 -6.37 -5.54 15.55
CA GLU A 25 -5.22 -4.85 14.98
C GLU A 25 -5.58 -3.52 14.29
N SER A 26 -6.88 -3.22 14.13
CA SER A 26 -7.32 -2.03 13.41
C SER A 26 -7.03 -0.76 14.22
N SER A 27 -6.44 0.25 13.57
CA SER A 27 -6.28 1.58 14.17
C SER A 27 -7.60 2.35 14.23
N TYR A 28 -8.52 2.06 13.31
CA TYR A 28 -9.80 2.74 13.16
C TYR A 28 -10.94 1.73 12.99
N CYS A 29 -12.14 2.12 13.40
CA CYS A 29 -13.36 1.37 13.16
C CYS A 29 -13.76 1.46 11.69
N LEU A 30 -13.95 0.31 11.03
CA LEU A 30 -14.35 0.24 9.63
C LEU A 30 -15.83 0.54 9.36
N TYR A 31 -16.61 0.75 10.43
CA TYR A 31 -18.04 1.07 10.35
C TYR A 31 -18.35 2.54 10.65
N CYS A 32 -17.67 3.15 11.64
CA CYS A 32 -17.92 4.54 12.04
C CYS A 32 -16.70 5.47 11.92
N GLY A 33 -15.50 4.95 11.67
CA GLY A 33 -14.27 5.74 11.56
C GLY A 33 -13.61 6.14 12.88
N ALA A 34 -14.15 5.72 14.03
CA ALA A 34 -13.57 6.02 15.34
C ALA A 34 -12.19 5.39 15.55
N GLU A 35 -11.28 6.09 16.23
CA GLU A 35 -9.96 5.58 16.61
C GLU A 35 -10.08 4.49 17.69
N LEU A 36 -9.38 3.36 17.49
CA LEU A 36 -9.43 2.18 18.36
C LEU A 36 -8.11 1.93 19.11
N LYS A 37 -6.97 2.41 18.58
CA LYS A 37 -5.66 2.36 19.24
C LYS A 37 -5.06 3.74 19.38
N ASN A 38 -4.75 4.12 20.62
CA ASN A 38 -3.95 5.29 20.92
C ASN A 38 -2.47 4.93 20.68
N SER A 39 -1.85 5.54 19.67
CA SER A 39 -0.48 5.28 19.24
C SER A 39 0.56 5.68 20.30
N SER A 40 0.77 4.84 21.31
CA SER A 40 1.91 4.97 22.22
C SER A 40 2.52 3.61 22.55
N ALA A 41 2.81 2.81 21.52
CA ALA A 41 3.84 1.76 21.55
C ALA A 41 4.08 1.17 20.15
N GLY A 42 5.25 1.43 19.58
CA GLY A 42 5.90 0.55 18.59
C GLY A 42 5.63 0.87 17.13
N GLY A 43 6.50 1.71 16.57
CA GLY A 43 6.56 2.05 15.16
C GLY A 43 7.60 3.16 14.99
N ASP A 44 8.82 2.93 15.48
CA ASP A 44 9.99 3.71 15.10
C ASP A 44 10.36 3.41 13.65
N ASP A 45 9.41 3.63 12.73
CA ASP A 45 9.74 3.99 11.37
C ASP A 45 10.20 5.44 11.38
N ALA A 46 11.31 5.68 12.09
CA ALA A 46 12.32 6.56 11.58
C ALA A 46 12.80 5.94 10.25
N MET A 47 11.94 6.04 9.24
CA MET A 47 12.40 6.19 7.88
C MET A 47 13.28 7.42 7.97
N SER A 48 14.59 7.16 8.13
CA SER A 48 15.61 8.03 7.61
C SER A 48 15.14 8.28 6.19
N ALA A 49 14.50 9.42 5.97
CA ALA A 49 14.20 9.92 4.66
C ALA A 49 15.54 9.88 3.97
N GLY A 50 15.74 8.83 3.18
CA GLY A 50 16.96 8.62 2.44
C GLY A 50 17.23 9.93 1.75
N ASP A 51 18.43 10.44 1.98
CA ASP A 51 18.99 11.66 1.44
C ASP A 51 18.25 12.09 0.17
N ALA A 52 17.51 13.19 0.26
CA ALA A 52 16.55 13.66 -0.74
C ALA A 52 17.21 14.12 -2.05
N ASP A 53 18.42 13.63 -2.34
CA ASP A 53 19.31 14.10 -3.39
C ASP A 53 19.57 13.05 -4.49
N SER A 54 18.81 11.95 -4.59
CA SER A 54 18.97 11.04 -5.75
C SER A 54 17.78 10.19 -6.20
N VAL A 55 16.56 10.41 -5.69
CA VAL A 55 15.37 9.79 -6.30
C VAL A 55 14.96 10.60 -7.53
N ASP A 56 15.64 10.37 -8.64
CA ASP A 56 15.22 10.88 -9.94
C ASP A 56 13.94 10.16 -10.38
N PHE A 57 12.80 10.83 -10.20
CA PHE A 57 11.49 10.34 -10.62
C PHE A 57 11.27 10.52 -12.13
N GLU A 58 12.06 11.35 -12.81
CA GLU A 58 11.93 11.60 -14.25
C GLU A 58 12.33 10.36 -15.07
N ASP A 59 13.27 9.57 -14.54
CA ASP A 59 13.74 8.32 -15.15
C ASP A 59 12.77 7.14 -14.99
N ARG A 60 11.78 7.22 -14.08
CA ARG A 60 10.85 6.12 -13.77
C ARG A 60 9.64 6.09 -14.70
N ILE A 61 9.89 5.88 -15.98
CA ILE A 61 8.85 5.82 -17.01
C ILE A 61 8.11 4.47 -16.96
N PRO A 62 6.77 4.44 -16.78
CA PRO A 62 6.01 3.20 -16.80
C PRO A 62 5.94 2.59 -18.21
N CYS A 63 5.82 1.26 -18.28
CA CYS A 63 5.73 0.56 -19.54
C CYS A 63 4.51 1.02 -20.38
N SER A 64 4.70 1.19 -21.69
CA SER A 64 3.64 1.62 -22.62
C SER A 64 2.55 0.57 -22.88
N ASP A 65 2.65 -0.60 -22.27
CA ASP A 65 1.73 -1.73 -22.46
C ASP A 65 0.44 -1.64 -21.66
N GLY A 66 0.32 -0.68 -20.72
CA GLY A 66 -0.89 -0.42 -19.92
C GLY A 66 -1.23 -1.48 -18.86
N ASN A 67 -0.87 -2.74 -19.08
CA ASN A 67 -1.05 -3.84 -18.14
C ASN A 67 0.28 -4.35 -17.52
N CYS A 68 1.41 -3.97 -18.09
CA CYS A 68 2.71 -4.39 -17.58
C CYS A 68 3.13 -3.50 -16.40
N ILE A 69 3.45 -4.10 -15.26
CA ILE A 69 3.88 -3.40 -14.03
C ILE A 69 5.33 -2.88 -14.06
N GLY A 70 6.02 -3.07 -15.19
CA GLY A 70 7.44 -2.74 -15.32
C GLY A 70 7.70 -1.28 -15.68
N ILE A 71 8.96 -0.88 -15.50
CA ILE A 71 9.48 0.44 -15.89
C ILE A 71 10.41 0.31 -17.10
N ILE A 72 10.60 1.42 -17.81
CA ILE A 72 11.52 1.51 -18.95
C ILE A 72 12.93 1.79 -18.44
N ILE A 73 13.88 0.92 -18.79
CA ILE A 73 15.32 1.06 -18.58
C ILE A 73 15.98 0.88 -19.95
N ASP A 74 16.83 1.81 -20.36
CA ASP A 74 17.49 1.80 -21.68
C ASP A 74 16.51 1.62 -22.86
N GLY A 75 15.34 2.27 -22.77
CA GLY A 75 14.31 2.24 -23.81
C GLY A 75 13.52 0.92 -23.92
N LYS A 76 13.73 -0.04 -23.01
CA LYS A 76 12.97 -1.29 -22.93
C LYS A 76 12.37 -1.51 -21.54
N CYS A 77 11.24 -2.19 -21.48
CA CYS A 77 10.68 -2.59 -20.20
C CYS A 77 11.53 -3.69 -19.55
N ASN A 78 11.84 -3.53 -18.25
CA ASN A 78 12.61 -4.51 -17.47
C ASN A 78 11.88 -5.84 -17.22
N ILE A 79 10.55 -5.90 -17.41
CA ILE A 79 9.75 -7.11 -17.19
C ILE A 79 9.36 -7.78 -18.51
N CYS A 80 8.66 -7.07 -19.40
CA CYS A 80 8.17 -7.65 -20.65
C CYS A 80 9.14 -7.52 -21.84
N GLY A 81 10.24 -6.76 -21.69
CA GLY A 81 11.24 -6.55 -22.74
C GLY A 81 10.81 -5.67 -23.91
N LYS A 82 9.56 -5.19 -23.94
CA LYS A 82 9.05 -4.36 -25.04
C LYS A 82 9.70 -2.99 -25.05
N ARG A 83 9.91 -2.44 -26.26
CA ARG A 83 10.43 -1.08 -26.44
C ARG A 83 9.38 -0.04 -26.08
N TYR A 84 9.83 1.06 -25.47
CA TYR A 84 8.97 2.19 -25.17
C TYR A 84 8.45 2.84 -26.45
N LYS A 85 7.12 2.89 -26.61
CA LYS A 85 6.47 3.47 -27.80
C LYS A 85 6.11 4.96 -27.65
N GLY A 86 6.44 5.57 -26.51
CA GLY A 86 6.08 6.97 -26.19
C GLY A 86 4.56 7.17 -26.00
N LYS A 87 4.16 8.31 -25.43
CA LYS A 87 2.76 8.74 -25.47
C LYS A 87 2.47 9.27 -26.88
N LYS A 88 1.57 8.60 -27.62
CA LYS A 88 0.99 9.21 -28.83
C LYS A 88 0.20 10.44 -28.39
N LYS A 89 0.52 11.60 -28.96
CA LYS A 89 -0.25 12.84 -28.76
C LYS A 89 -1.65 12.71 -29.33
#